data_AF-P46559-F1
#
_entry.id   AF-P46559-F1
#
_cell.length_a   1.000
_cell.length_b   1.000
_cell.length_c   1.000
_cell.angle_alpha   90.00
_cell.angle_beta   90.00
_cell.angle_gamma   90.00
#
_symmetry.space_group_name_H-M   'P 1'
#
loop_
_entity.id
_entity.type
_entity.pdbx_description
1 polymer ?
#
loop_
_entity_poly.entity_id
_entity_poly.type
_entity_poly.pdbx_seq_one_letter_code
_entity_poly.pdbx_strand_id
1 'polypeptide(L)'
;MTAIEKFFTEKSPDSEQVLLKVIELGIDFLGGEWKNVDKSQVNVSRVHGGQSNHMFHVTSSTSATPYLLRIHRQPPSQVFTDTVNLAIFSERGLGPKLYGFFEGGRMEEFLPSKTFDVNDVLVPENSRKIGAIFPLYHSINVPVSKSRRCVHLMREWLNGYESLGGGDYEILPTTVNYSDHPKSVSIKDLNHEIDNFEKWSTEIFEHTLVFSHNDLASTNILELNSTKELVLIDWEFGTYNWRGFDLAMHLSETAIDYRVPFPPGIKMNGDLIDNPPNIQIFCEAYVEADKKLKNRSPSDPTAEVKALIQECQFFWPLTNLFWALSAMKHSLLKFENGVDLDVQARDRLAVYFHLKPRSQKIYEELSKK
;
A
#
# COMPACT_ATOMS: atom_id res chain seq x y z
N MET A 1 -15.75 -17.85 4.48
CA MET A 1 -15.59 -17.14 5.75
C MET A 1 -15.18 -18.10 6.84
N THR A 2 -14.25 -17.70 7.70
CA THR A 2 -13.86 -18.50 8.88
C THR A 2 -14.93 -18.44 9.98
N ALA A 3 -14.87 -19.32 10.98
CA ALA A 3 -15.82 -19.30 12.10
C ALA A 3 -15.77 -17.96 12.88
N ILE A 4 -14.58 -17.41 13.08
CA ILE A 4 -14.37 -16.13 13.78
C ILE A 4 -14.83 -14.92 12.93
N GLU A 5 -14.58 -14.95 11.62
CA GLU A 5 -15.10 -13.94 10.71
C GLU A 5 -16.63 -13.90 10.76
N LYS A 6 -17.27 -15.06 10.59
CA LYS A 6 -18.74 -15.20 10.71
C LYS A 6 -19.25 -14.70 12.07
N PHE A 7 -18.53 -14.99 13.15
CA PHE A 7 -18.92 -14.57 14.49
C PHE A 7 -19.00 -13.05 14.63
N PHE A 8 -17.98 -12.32 14.16
CA PHE A 8 -17.89 -10.86 14.29
C PHE A 8 -18.67 -10.09 13.20
N THR A 9 -19.03 -10.73 12.09
CA THR A 9 -19.81 -10.07 11.01
C THR A 9 -21.31 -10.25 11.16
N GLU A 10 -21.79 -11.42 11.61
CA GLU A 10 -23.23 -11.69 11.74
C GLU A 10 -23.83 -11.21 13.06
N LYS A 11 -23.00 -10.84 14.04
CA LYS A 11 -23.44 -10.34 15.34
C LYS A 11 -23.25 -8.84 15.45
N SER A 12 -24.15 -8.21 16.19
CA SER A 12 -24.00 -6.80 16.53
C SER A 12 -22.80 -6.60 17.46
N PRO A 13 -21.97 -5.56 17.28
CA PRO A 13 -20.82 -5.27 18.15
C PRO A 13 -21.17 -5.14 19.64
N ASP A 14 -22.40 -4.73 19.97
CA ASP A 14 -22.92 -4.59 21.34
C ASP A 14 -23.62 -5.86 21.88
N SER A 15 -23.66 -6.94 21.10
CA SER A 15 -24.25 -8.21 21.55
C SER A 15 -23.45 -8.81 22.70
N GLU A 16 -24.13 -9.44 23.65
CA GLU A 16 -23.48 -10.07 24.82
C GLU A 16 -22.39 -11.07 24.40
N GLN A 17 -22.60 -11.84 23.34
CA GLN A 17 -21.59 -12.77 22.85
C GLN A 17 -20.33 -12.06 22.38
N VAL A 18 -20.46 -10.95 21.62
CA VAL A 18 -19.30 -10.17 21.15
C VAL A 18 -18.58 -9.52 22.33
N LEU A 19 -19.33 -8.91 23.27
CA LEU A 19 -18.75 -8.31 24.48
C LEU A 19 -17.94 -9.32 25.31
N LEU A 20 -18.51 -10.51 25.55
CA LEU A 20 -17.79 -11.58 26.26
C LEU A 20 -16.53 -12.03 25.50
N LYS A 21 -16.61 -12.14 24.16
CA LYS A 21 -15.45 -12.58 23.36
C LYS A 21 -14.32 -11.55 23.35
N VAL A 22 -14.63 -10.25 23.27
CA VAL A 22 -13.58 -9.21 23.34
C VAL A 22 -13.00 -9.07 24.75
N ILE A 23 -13.78 -9.34 25.81
CA ILE A 23 -13.24 -9.43 27.17
C ILE A 23 -12.29 -10.62 27.31
N GLU A 24 -12.68 -11.80 26.82
CA GLU A 24 -11.82 -13.01 26.77
C GLU A 24 -10.49 -12.71 26.07
N LEU A 25 -10.53 -12.12 24.87
CA LEU A 25 -9.33 -11.72 24.14
C LEU A 25 -8.48 -10.70 24.92
N GLY A 26 -9.11 -9.71 25.56
CA GLY A 26 -8.44 -8.75 26.43
C GLY A 26 -7.72 -9.43 27.61
N ILE A 27 -8.37 -10.39 28.25
CA ILE A 27 -7.78 -11.16 29.36
C ILE A 27 -6.60 -12.00 28.89
N ASP A 28 -6.73 -12.69 27.76
CA ASP A 28 -5.74 -13.63 27.26
C ASP A 28 -4.46 -12.95 26.77
N PHE A 29 -4.60 -11.82 26.06
CA PHE A 29 -3.46 -11.17 25.40
C PHE A 29 -2.92 -9.94 26.13
N LEU A 30 -3.77 -9.17 26.81
CA LEU A 30 -3.35 -7.98 27.56
C LEU A 30 -3.27 -8.24 29.07
N GLY A 31 -4.15 -9.10 29.59
CA GLY A 31 -4.27 -9.34 31.02
C GLY A 31 -4.53 -8.05 31.80
N GLY A 32 -3.87 -7.91 32.95
CA GLY A 32 -4.00 -6.73 33.81
C GLY A 32 -5.46 -6.42 34.15
N GLU A 33 -5.85 -5.16 33.95
CA GLU A 33 -7.19 -4.65 34.26
C GLU A 33 -8.31 -5.35 33.49
N TRP A 34 -8.05 -5.96 32.33
CA TRP A 34 -9.06 -6.71 31.59
C TRP A 34 -9.67 -7.87 32.40
N LYS A 35 -8.96 -8.39 33.40
CA LYS A 35 -9.48 -9.43 34.32
C LYS A 35 -10.63 -8.95 35.20
N ASN A 36 -10.79 -7.64 35.36
CA ASN A 36 -11.79 -7.03 36.25
C ASN A 36 -12.91 -6.30 35.47
N VAL A 37 -12.87 -6.31 34.14
CA VAL A 37 -13.81 -5.58 33.29
C VAL A 37 -15.13 -6.34 33.20
N ASP A 38 -16.24 -5.65 33.49
CA ASP A 38 -17.59 -6.16 33.24
C ASP A 38 -18.09 -5.79 31.83
N LYS A 39 -19.00 -6.59 31.27
CA LYS A 39 -19.62 -6.33 29.96
C LYS A 39 -20.26 -4.94 29.85
N SER A 40 -20.84 -4.42 30.93
CA SER A 40 -21.47 -3.09 30.96
C SER A 40 -20.46 -1.94 30.82
N GLN A 41 -19.17 -2.21 30.98
CA GLN A 41 -18.09 -1.23 30.89
C GLN A 41 -17.40 -1.26 29.53
N VAL A 42 -17.69 -2.23 28.66
CA VAL A 42 -17.02 -2.42 27.37
C VAL A 42 -17.81 -1.76 26.25
N ASN A 43 -17.09 -1.08 25.35
CA ASN A 43 -17.62 -0.60 24.09
C ASN A 43 -16.84 -1.22 22.92
N VAL A 44 -17.58 -1.71 21.92
CA VAL A 44 -17.03 -2.24 20.67
C VAL A 44 -17.62 -1.42 19.52
N SER A 45 -16.75 -0.71 18.81
CA SER A 45 -17.15 0.09 17.65
C SER A 45 -16.46 -0.43 16.40
N ARG A 46 -17.19 -0.52 15.28
CA ARG A 46 -16.59 -0.88 13.98
C ARG A 46 -15.76 0.30 13.48
N VAL A 47 -14.53 0.03 13.06
CA VAL A 47 -13.67 1.02 12.40
C VAL A 47 -13.82 0.83 10.89
N HIS A 48 -14.33 1.85 10.21
CA HIS A 48 -14.47 1.89 8.76
C HIS A 48 -13.18 2.47 8.15
N GLY A 49 -12.60 1.82 7.13
CA GLY A 49 -11.40 2.35 6.44
C GLY A 49 -10.37 1.32 5.97
N GLY A 50 -10.51 0.03 6.30
CA GLY A 50 -9.62 -1.04 5.80
C GLY A 50 -10.37 -1.97 4.85
N GLN A 51 -9.92 -2.10 3.60
CA GLN A 51 -10.60 -2.95 2.61
C GLN A 51 -10.41 -4.45 2.90
N SER A 52 -9.30 -4.81 3.53
CA SER A 52 -8.82 -6.19 3.67
C SER A 52 -9.28 -6.92 4.94
N ASN A 53 -9.74 -6.20 5.97
CA ASN A 53 -9.99 -6.76 7.31
C ASN A 53 -11.26 -6.17 7.95
N HIS A 54 -11.92 -6.93 8.82
CA HIS A 54 -12.90 -6.34 9.73
C HIS A 54 -12.18 -5.78 10.96
N MET A 55 -12.44 -4.53 11.29
CA MET A 55 -11.75 -3.83 12.37
C MET A 55 -12.73 -3.37 13.44
N PHE A 56 -12.38 -3.60 14.70
CA PHE A 56 -13.16 -3.19 15.85
C PHE A 56 -12.28 -2.49 16.88
N HIS A 57 -12.64 -1.27 17.25
CA HIS A 57 -11.99 -0.59 18.36
C HIS A 57 -12.72 -0.98 19.66
N VAL A 58 -11.98 -1.62 20.54
CA VAL A 58 -12.46 -2.12 21.83
C VAL A 58 -11.92 -1.22 22.93
N THR A 59 -12.84 -0.61 23.68
CA THR A 59 -12.53 0.26 24.81
C THR A 59 -13.28 -0.19 26.06
N SER A 60 -12.84 0.31 27.22
CA SER A 60 -13.59 0.17 28.46
C SER A 60 -13.67 1.51 29.20
N SER A 61 -14.66 1.66 30.07
CA SER A 61 -14.72 2.78 31.03
C SER A 61 -13.75 2.65 32.21
N THR A 62 -12.92 1.61 32.22
CA THR A 62 -11.88 1.34 33.23
C THR A 62 -10.51 1.79 32.74
N SER A 63 -9.45 1.51 33.50
CA SER A 63 -8.06 1.68 33.08
C SER A 63 -7.53 0.56 32.16
N ALA A 64 -8.36 -0.40 31.74
CA ALA A 64 -7.95 -1.44 30.82
C ALA A 64 -7.51 -0.86 29.47
N THR A 65 -6.38 -1.37 28.96
CA THR A 65 -5.75 -0.87 27.74
C THR A 65 -6.68 -1.08 26.54
N PRO A 66 -7.09 -0.02 25.82
CA PRO A 66 -7.90 -0.16 24.62
C PRO A 66 -7.08 -0.80 23.50
N TYR A 67 -7.75 -1.49 22.59
CA TYR A 67 -7.09 -2.17 21.48
C TYR A 67 -7.93 -2.17 20.21
N LEU A 68 -7.25 -2.28 19.07
CA LEU A 68 -7.84 -2.52 17.77
C LEU A 68 -7.80 -4.02 17.48
N LEU A 69 -8.97 -4.62 17.32
CA LEU A 69 -9.15 -6.00 16.91
C LEU A 69 -9.29 -6.06 15.39
N ARG A 70 -8.39 -6.79 14.72
CA ARG A 70 -8.50 -7.10 13.29
C ARG A 70 -8.88 -8.56 13.09
N ILE A 71 -9.93 -8.80 12.32
CA ILE A 71 -10.35 -10.12 11.86
C ILE A 71 -10.06 -10.24 10.36
N HIS A 72 -9.28 -11.25 10.00
CA HIS A 72 -8.71 -11.40 8.67
C HIS A 72 -9.70 -11.93 7.64
N ARG A 73 -9.75 -11.28 6.47
CA ARG A 73 -10.50 -11.74 5.28
C ARG A 73 -9.58 -12.24 4.16
N GLN A 74 -8.27 -12.00 4.30
CA GLN A 74 -7.26 -12.29 3.30
C GLN A 74 -6.84 -13.77 3.29
N PRO A 75 -6.27 -14.25 2.17
CA PRO A 75 -5.60 -15.53 2.11
C PRO A 75 -4.49 -15.67 3.17
N PRO A 76 -4.24 -16.89 3.70
CA PRO A 76 -3.27 -17.12 4.77
C PRO A 76 -1.85 -16.59 4.50
N SER A 77 -1.40 -16.60 3.24
CA SER A 77 -0.06 -16.13 2.86
C SER A 77 0.13 -14.61 3.02
N GLN A 78 -0.91 -13.82 2.73
CA GLN A 78 -0.89 -12.37 2.96
C GLN A 78 -0.94 -12.05 4.46
N VAL A 79 -1.84 -12.72 5.20
CA VAL A 79 -1.94 -12.58 6.66
C VAL A 79 -0.61 -12.88 7.35
N PHE A 80 0.10 -13.91 6.89
CA PHE A 80 1.42 -14.27 7.41
C PHE A 80 2.44 -13.14 7.20
N THR A 81 2.54 -12.61 5.97
CA THR A 81 3.51 -11.55 5.64
C THR A 81 3.23 -10.27 6.42
N ASP A 82 1.96 -9.84 6.45
CA ASP A 82 1.54 -8.63 7.16
C ASP A 82 1.78 -8.76 8.68
N THR A 83 1.46 -9.92 9.27
CA THR A 83 1.67 -10.15 10.72
C THR A 83 3.14 -10.15 11.10
N VAL A 84 4.03 -10.73 10.29
CA VAL A 84 5.48 -10.70 10.53
C VAL A 84 6.03 -9.27 10.41
N ASN A 85 5.64 -8.53 9.37
CA ASN A 85 6.06 -7.14 9.20
C ASN A 85 5.58 -6.27 10.37
N LEU A 86 4.31 -6.39 10.75
CA LEU A 86 3.75 -5.68 11.90
C LEU A 86 4.50 -5.98 13.20
N ALA A 87 4.81 -7.25 13.48
CA ALA A 87 5.56 -7.62 14.68
C ALA A 87 6.95 -6.96 14.71
N ILE A 88 7.66 -6.94 13.57
CA ILE A 88 8.98 -6.29 13.46
C ILE A 88 8.87 -4.78 13.68
N PHE A 89 7.87 -4.12 13.11
CA PHE A 89 7.69 -2.66 13.27
C PHE A 89 7.22 -2.28 14.67
N SER A 90 6.35 -3.08 15.27
CA SER A 90 5.95 -2.97 16.68
C SER A 90 7.18 -2.96 17.59
N GLU A 91 8.06 -3.96 17.47
CA GLU A 91 9.27 -4.07 18.29
C GLU A 91 10.30 -2.95 18.03
N ARG A 92 10.24 -2.30 16.87
CA ARG A 92 11.12 -1.17 16.52
C ARG A 92 10.49 0.21 16.80
N GLY A 93 9.25 0.25 17.29
CA GLY A 93 8.52 1.51 17.51
C GLY A 93 8.21 2.27 16.21
N LEU A 94 8.03 1.55 15.10
CA LEU A 94 7.77 2.11 13.75
C LEU A 94 6.32 1.93 13.29
N GLY A 95 5.44 1.49 14.19
CA GLY A 95 4.04 1.22 13.92
C GLY A 95 3.28 0.95 15.22
N PRO A 96 1.99 0.58 15.13
CA PRO A 96 1.21 0.23 16.31
C PRO A 96 1.81 -0.98 17.03
N LYS A 97 1.73 -1.00 18.36
CA LYS A 97 2.13 -2.19 19.14
C LYS A 97 1.26 -3.38 18.79
N LEU A 98 1.87 -4.55 18.62
CA LEU A 98 1.16 -5.82 18.53
C LEU A 98 0.90 -6.34 19.95
N TYR A 99 -0.37 -6.44 20.34
CA TYR A 99 -0.79 -6.96 21.66
C TYR A 99 -1.02 -8.47 21.64
N GLY A 100 -1.44 -9.02 20.50
CA GLY A 100 -1.69 -10.46 20.39
C GLY A 100 -2.04 -10.87 18.96
N PHE A 101 -1.86 -12.15 18.65
CA PHE A 101 -2.29 -12.75 17.39
C PHE A 101 -2.81 -14.16 17.64
N PHE A 102 -3.79 -14.57 16.84
CA PHE A 102 -4.46 -15.86 16.94
C PHE A 102 -5.00 -16.27 15.57
N GLU A 103 -5.53 -17.49 15.47
CA GLU A 103 -6.10 -17.97 14.21
C GLU A 103 -7.27 -17.08 13.75
N GLY A 104 -7.09 -16.43 12.61
CA GLY A 104 -8.10 -15.56 12.00
C GLY A 104 -8.14 -14.11 12.49
N GLY A 105 -7.24 -13.69 13.40
CA GLY A 105 -7.19 -12.29 13.81
C GLY A 105 -5.99 -11.88 14.66
N ARG A 106 -5.92 -10.58 14.95
CA ARG A 106 -4.90 -9.99 15.81
C ARG A 106 -5.43 -8.79 16.60
N MET A 107 -4.71 -8.46 17.66
CA MET A 107 -4.95 -7.29 18.51
C MET A 107 -3.73 -6.38 18.45
N GLU A 108 -3.95 -5.10 18.18
CA GLU A 108 -2.90 -4.09 18.08
C GLU A 108 -3.32 -2.80 18.80
N GLU A 109 -2.37 -1.90 19.02
CA GLU A 109 -2.61 -0.56 19.54
C GLU A 109 -3.51 0.22 18.59
N PHE A 110 -4.61 0.75 19.12
CA PHE A 110 -5.39 1.74 18.39
C PHE A 110 -4.67 3.08 18.43
N LEU A 111 -4.28 3.59 17.27
CA LEU A 111 -3.66 4.91 17.14
C LEU A 111 -4.76 5.95 16.86
N PRO A 112 -5.02 6.91 17.77
CA PRO A 112 -5.93 8.01 17.48
C PRO A 112 -5.34 8.92 16.39
N SER A 113 -5.87 8.81 15.18
CA SER A 113 -5.31 9.46 14.01
C SER A 113 -6.35 9.90 12.99
N LYS A 114 -5.95 10.78 12.08
CA LYS A 114 -6.62 11.04 10.81
C LYS A 114 -5.99 10.18 9.72
N THR A 115 -6.79 9.45 8.95
CA THR A 115 -6.33 8.84 7.69
C THR A 115 -6.21 9.91 6.61
N PHE A 116 -5.08 9.95 5.92
CA PHE A 116 -4.87 10.88 4.82
C PHE A 116 -5.68 10.51 3.58
N ASP A 117 -5.96 11.53 2.78
CA ASP A 117 -6.48 11.40 1.43
C ASP A 117 -5.55 12.03 0.38
N VAL A 118 -5.92 11.99 -0.90
CA VAL A 118 -5.10 12.54 -1.99
C VAL A 118 -4.85 14.04 -1.86
N ASN A 119 -5.78 14.81 -1.27
CA ASN A 119 -5.58 16.23 -1.05
C ASN A 119 -4.59 16.48 0.10
N ASP A 120 -4.66 15.66 1.15
CA ASP A 120 -3.72 15.74 2.28
C ASP A 120 -2.27 15.49 1.85
N VAL A 121 -2.02 14.47 1.02
CA VAL A 121 -0.67 14.14 0.55
C VAL A 121 -0.10 15.21 -0.40
N LEU A 122 -0.96 15.90 -1.16
CA LEU A 122 -0.56 16.97 -2.08
C LEU A 122 -0.22 18.30 -1.36
N VAL A 123 -0.52 18.43 -0.06
CA VAL A 123 -0.03 19.56 0.73
C VAL A 123 1.51 19.51 0.78
N PRO A 124 2.22 20.59 0.39
CA PRO A 124 3.69 20.57 0.30
C PRO A 124 4.41 20.12 1.58
N GLU A 125 3.93 20.53 2.75
CA GLU A 125 4.49 20.12 4.05
C GLU A 125 4.31 18.62 4.29
N ASN A 126 3.15 18.06 3.96
CA ASN A 126 2.88 16.63 4.10
C ASN A 126 3.72 15.82 3.12
N SER A 127 3.82 16.25 1.85
CA SER A 127 4.72 15.64 0.87
C SER A 127 6.17 15.57 1.37
N ARG A 128 6.65 16.63 2.03
CA ARG A 128 7.98 16.66 2.65
C ARG A 128 8.09 15.66 3.80
N LYS A 129 7.11 15.61 4.71
CA LYS A 129 7.09 14.63 5.82
C LYS A 129 7.11 13.20 5.30
N ILE A 130 6.29 12.87 4.31
CA ILE A 130 6.20 11.53 3.73
C ILE A 130 7.55 11.16 3.07
N GLY A 131 8.10 12.03 2.22
CA GLY A 131 9.40 11.79 1.57
C GLY A 131 10.53 11.54 2.57
N ALA A 132 10.53 12.23 3.72
CA ALA A 132 11.52 12.07 4.78
C ALA A 132 11.38 10.76 5.58
N ILE A 133 10.23 10.09 5.55
CA ILE A 133 9.97 8.86 6.30
C ILE A 133 10.53 7.63 5.58
N PHE A 134 10.46 7.60 4.24
CA PHE A 134 10.88 6.44 3.44
C PHE A 134 12.31 5.94 3.74
N PRO A 135 13.36 6.78 3.87
CA PRO A 135 14.72 6.30 4.13
C PRO A 135 14.84 5.45 5.41
N LEU A 136 14.04 5.75 6.45
CA LEU A 136 14.02 4.97 7.67
C LEU A 136 13.55 3.54 7.38
N TYR A 137 12.41 3.36 6.71
CA TYR A 137 11.89 2.03 6.36
C TYR A 137 12.77 1.30 5.35
N HIS A 138 13.27 2.01 4.34
CA HIS A 138 14.20 1.45 3.35
C HIS A 138 15.51 0.92 3.97
N SER A 139 15.91 1.45 5.13
CA SER A 139 17.11 1.00 5.86
C SER A 139 16.91 -0.26 6.72
N ILE A 140 15.66 -0.70 6.89
CA ILE A 140 15.31 -1.85 7.73
C ILE A 140 15.73 -3.14 7.01
N ASN A 141 16.62 -3.91 7.65
CA ASN A 141 16.86 -5.28 7.23
C ASN A 141 15.76 -6.20 7.79
N VAL A 142 14.86 -6.68 6.91
CA VAL A 142 13.80 -7.64 7.22
C VAL A 142 14.20 -9.03 6.70
N PRO A 143 14.08 -10.11 7.48
CA PRO A 143 14.52 -11.46 7.10
C PRO A 143 13.53 -12.16 6.13
N VAL A 144 13.14 -11.48 5.05
CA VAL A 144 12.35 -12.02 3.93
C VAL A 144 13.21 -12.09 2.66
N SER A 145 12.68 -12.73 1.61
CA SER A 145 13.38 -12.81 0.31
C SER A 145 13.80 -11.42 -0.19
N LYS A 146 15.04 -11.31 -0.68
CA LYS A 146 15.56 -10.08 -1.30
C LYS A 146 15.19 -9.96 -2.78
N SER A 147 14.47 -10.94 -3.33
CA SER A 147 13.98 -10.92 -4.70
C SER A 147 12.94 -9.82 -4.91
N ARG A 148 12.87 -9.24 -6.11
CA ARG A 148 11.88 -8.21 -6.48
C ARG A 148 10.47 -8.77 -6.47
N ARG A 149 9.73 -8.64 -5.37
CA ARG A 149 8.41 -9.28 -5.24
C ARG A 149 7.38 -8.72 -6.22
N CYS A 150 7.49 -7.46 -6.65
CA CYS A 150 6.54 -6.87 -7.60
C CYS A 150 6.45 -7.68 -8.91
N VAL A 151 7.59 -8.12 -9.46
CA VAL A 151 7.61 -8.93 -10.68
C VAL A 151 6.91 -10.27 -10.46
N HIS A 152 7.16 -10.92 -9.33
CA HIS A 152 6.52 -12.19 -8.97
C HIS A 152 5.00 -12.01 -8.82
N LEU A 153 4.56 -10.94 -8.15
CA LEU A 153 3.13 -10.64 -7.99
C LEU A 153 2.44 -10.35 -9.33
N MET A 154 3.07 -9.57 -10.21
CA MET A 154 2.53 -9.31 -11.56
C MET A 154 2.35 -10.61 -12.35
N ARG A 155 3.34 -11.51 -12.32
CA ARG A 155 3.24 -12.84 -12.95
C ARG A 155 2.16 -13.71 -12.28
N GLU A 156 2.09 -13.73 -10.95
CA GLU A 156 1.06 -14.47 -10.20
C GLU A 156 -0.35 -13.96 -10.51
N TRP A 157 -0.54 -12.64 -10.64
CA TRP A 157 -1.83 -12.05 -10.97
C TRP A 157 -2.23 -12.29 -12.41
N LEU A 158 -1.30 -12.16 -13.37
CA LEU A 158 -1.55 -12.44 -14.77
C LEU A 158 -1.88 -13.91 -15.02
N ASN A 159 -1.13 -14.84 -14.42
CA ASN A 159 -1.43 -16.27 -14.45
C ASN A 159 -2.79 -16.57 -13.79
N GLY A 160 -3.08 -15.88 -12.68
CA GLY A 160 -4.38 -15.98 -12.00
C GLY A 160 -5.54 -15.53 -12.90
N TYR A 161 -5.38 -14.40 -13.60
CA TYR A 161 -6.35 -13.89 -14.56
C TYR A 161 -6.58 -14.88 -15.70
N GLU A 162 -5.52 -15.41 -16.32
CA GLU A 162 -5.60 -16.43 -17.36
C GLU A 162 -6.32 -17.70 -16.85
N SER A 163 -5.98 -18.18 -15.65
CA SER A 163 -6.60 -19.37 -15.06
C SER A 163 -8.09 -19.22 -14.78
N LEU A 164 -8.58 -17.99 -14.61
CA LEU A 164 -9.99 -17.65 -14.43
C LEU A 164 -10.74 -17.48 -15.77
N GLY A 165 -10.08 -17.75 -16.90
CA GLY A 165 -10.63 -17.59 -18.25
C GLY A 165 -10.42 -16.19 -18.85
N GLY A 166 -9.56 -15.38 -18.24
CA GLY A 166 -9.10 -14.11 -18.80
C GLY A 166 -8.31 -14.30 -20.09
N GLY A 167 -8.52 -13.41 -21.05
CA GLY A 167 -7.88 -13.48 -22.38
C GLY A 167 -7.38 -12.11 -22.81
N ASP A 168 -7.55 -11.79 -24.10
CA ASP A 168 -7.22 -10.46 -24.60
C ASP A 168 -8.06 -9.40 -23.89
N TYR A 169 -7.41 -8.33 -23.46
CA TYR A 169 -8.02 -7.27 -22.67
C TYR A 169 -8.09 -5.98 -23.48
N GLU A 170 -9.30 -5.49 -23.73
CA GLU A 170 -9.52 -4.23 -24.45
C GLU A 170 -9.17 -3.04 -23.55
N ILE A 171 -8.36 -2.11 -24.07
CA ILE A 171 -8.00 -0.88 -23.37
C ILE A 171 -8.96 0.21 -23.86
N LEU A 172 -9.97 0.49 -23.04
CA LEU A 172 -10.92 1.57 -23.24
C LEU A 172 -10.89 2.47 -22.01
N PRO A 173 -10.03 3.52 -22.00
CA PRO A 173 -9.96 4.41 -20.87
C PRO A 173 -11.26 5.20 -20.69
N THR A 174 -11.65 5.40 -19.44
CA THR A 174 -12.91 6.02 -19.00
C THR A 174 -12.65 7.31 -18.24
N THR A 175 -11.68 7.34 -17.31
CA THR A 175 -11.42 8.53 -16.47
C THR A 175 -10.23 9.35 -16.95
N VAL A 176 -9.43 8.82 -17.86
CA VAL A 176 -8.33 9.51 -18.55
C VAL A 176 -8.54 9.53 -20.07
N ASN A 177 -7.87 10.43 -20.76
CA ASN A 177 -7.98 10.64 -22.21
C ASN A 177 -6.66 10.39 -22.95
N TYR A 178 -5.96 9.32 -22.59
CA TYR A 178 -4.75 8.90 -23.30
C TYR A 178 -5.11 7.96 -24.44
N SER A 179 -4.56 8.20 -25.64
CA SER A 179 -4.81 7.36 -26.83
C SER A 179 -3.56 6.64 -27.35
N ASP A 180 -2.40 6.89 -26.74
CA ASP A 180 -1.10 6.32 -27.11
C ASP A 180 -0.93 4.91 -26.53
N HIS A 181 -1.94 4.06 -26.73
CA HIS A 181 -1.97 2.68 -26.26
C HIS A 181 -2.52 1.76 -27.37
N PRO A 182 -2.18 0.46 -27.36
CA PRO A 182 -2.83 -0.49 -28.26
C PRO A 182 -4.32 -0.60 -27.94
N LYS A 183 -5.13 -1.00 -28.93
CA LYS A 183 -6.59 -1.20 -28.72
C LYS A 183 -6.88 -2.31 -27.71
N SER A 184 -6.07 -3.36 -27.72
CA SER A 184 -6.13 -4.47 -26.77
C SER A 184 -4.72 -4.99 -26.50
N VAL A 185 -4.59 -5.73 -25.40
CA VAL A 185 -3.36 -6.44 -25.04
C VAL A 185 -3.67 -7.90 -24.78
N SER A 186 -2.85 -8.79 -25.31
CA SER A 186 -2.93 -10.21 -24.98
C SER A 186 -2.15 -10.53 -23.70
N ILE A 187 -2.38 -11.73 -23.13
CA ILE A 187 -1.56 -12.27 -22.04
C ILE A 187 -0.07 -12.30 -22.42
N LYS A 188 0.22 -12.61 -23.69
CA LYS A 188 1.58 -12.63 -24.22
C LYS A 188 2.19 -11.23 -24.25
N ASP A 189 1.43 -10.22 -24.66
CA ASP A 189 1.90 -8.83 -24.65
C ASP A 189 2.19 -8.36 -23.24
N LEU A 190 1.30 -8.63 -22.28
CA LEU A 190 1.50 -8.27 -20.87
C LEU A 190 2.72 -8.96 -20.25
N ASN A 191 2.96 -10.24 -20.56
CA ASN A 191 4.19 -10.92 -20.14
C ASN A 191 5.44 -10.26 -20.75
N HIS A 192 5.39 -9.88 -22.03
CA HIS A 192 6.49 -9.17 -22.68
C HIS A 192 6.77 -7.80 -22.05
N GLU A 193 5.71 -7.08 -21.65
CA GLU A 193 5.82 -5.82 -20.91
C GLU A 193 6.50 -6.01 -19.54
N ILE A 194 6.12 -7.05 -18.79
CA ILE A 194 6.77 -7.41 -17.51
C ILE A 194 8.25 -7.73 -17.73
N ASP A 195 8.58 -8.57 -18.72
CA ASP A 195 9.95 -8.99 -19.00
C ASP A 195 10.86 -7.81 -19.39
N ASN A 196 10.33 -6.87 -20.21
CA ASN A 196 11.06 -5.67 -20.60
C ASN A 196 11.38 -4.78 -19.39
N PHE A 197 10.39 -4.50 -18.54
CA PHE A 197 10.61 -3.69 -17.35
C PHE A 197 11.50 -4.38 -16.32
N GLU A 198 11.37 -5.69 -16.12
CA GLU A 198 12.27 -6.45 -15.25
C GLU A 198 13.71 -6.34 -15.75
N LYS A 199 13.94 -6.54 -17.06
CA LYS A 199 15.26 -6.40 -17.67
C LYS A 199 15.83 -5.01 -17.45
N TRP A 200 15.10 -3.97 -17.87
CA TRP A 200 15.58 -2.59 -17.75
C TRP A 200 15.92 -2.26 -16.30
N SER A 201 15.01 -2.53 -15.38
CA SER A 201 15.19 -2.23 -13.95
C SER A 201 16.41 -2.96 -13.35
N THR A 202 16.62 -4.22 -13.73
CA THR A 202 17.77 -5.02 -13.28
C THR A 202 19.09 -4.44 -13.82
N GLU A 203 19.12 -4.01 -15.08
CA GLU A 203 20.36 -3.49 -15.68
C GLU A 203 20.81 -2.14 -15.11
N ILE A 204 19.87 -1.24 -14.77
CA ILE A 204 20.23 0.13 -14.32
C ILE A 204 19.98 0.41 -12.83
N PHE A 205 19.11 -0.33 -12.14
CA PHE A 205 18.67 -0.02 -10.77
C PHE A 205 18.80 -1.17 -9.77
N GLU A 206 19.38 -2.33 -10.11
CA GLU A 206 19.49 -3.45 -9.16
C GLU A 206 20.24 -3.11 -7.85
N HIS A 207 21.14 -2.12 -7.90
CA HIS A 207 21.85 -1.63 -6.72
C HIS A 207 20.98 -0.78 -5.77
N THR A 208 19.72 -0.48 -6.13
CA THR A 208 18.77 0.32 -5.33
C THR A 208 17.74 -0.53 -4.58
N LEU A 209 17.93 -1.85 -4.51
CA LEU A 209 17.04 -2.74 -3.76
C LEU A 209 17.01 -2.41 -2.26
N VAL A 210 15.81 -2.18 -1.74
CA VAL A 210 15.54 -1.83 -0.34
C VAL A 210 14.28 -2.56 0.14
N PHE A 211 14.08 -2.64 1.46
CA PHE A 211 12.80 -3.10 1.97
C PHE A 211 11.75 -2.02 1.73
N SER A 212 10.73 -2.33 0.95
CA SER A 212 9.74 -1.40 0.41
C SER A 212 8.35 -1.69 0.91
N HIS A 213 7.50 -0.66 0.96
CA HIS A 213 6.09 -0.82 1.30
C HIS A 213 5.30 -1.45 0.15
N ASN A 214 5.62 -1.06 -1.09
CA ASN A 214 5.02 -1.47 -2.36
C ASN A 214 3.55 -1.09 -2.58
N ASP A 215 2.91 -0.43 -1.62
CA ASP A 215 1.49 -0.05 -1.67
C ASP A 215 1.19 1.19 -0.80
N LEU A 216 2.04 2.21 -0.86
CA LEU A 216 1.84 3.41 -0.04
C LEU A 216 0.90 4.43 -0.70
N ALA A 217 -0.38 4.09 -0.79
CA ALA A 217 -1.45 5.03 -1.11
C ALA A 217 -1.74 5.99 0.07
N SER A 218 -2.48 7.08 -0.17
CA SER A 218 -2.84 8.06 0.86
C SER A 218 -3.60 7.43 2.05
N THR A 219 -4.43 6.42 1.77
CA THR A 219 -5.20 5.68 2.78
C THR A 219 -4.35 4.88 3.76
N ASN A 220 -3.08 4.61 3.40
CA ASN A 220 -2.12 3.86 4.22
C ASN A 220 -1.21 4.78 5.05
N ILE A 221 -1.57 6.06 5.16
CA ILE A 221 -0.87 7.07 5.95
C ILE A 221 -1.81 7.59 7.04
N LEU A 222 -1.40 7.44 8.30
CA LEU A 222 -2.09 7.97 9.46
C LEU A 222 -1.35 9.19 10.01
N GLU A 223 -2.04 10.30 10.24
CA GLU A 223 -1.53 11.42 11.03
C GLU A 223 -2.02 11.31 12.47
N LEU A 224 -1.11 11.15 13.41
CA LEU A 224 -1.45 11.06 14.84
C LEU A 224 -2.06 12.37 15.35
N ASN A 225 -3.19 12.27 16.05
CA ASN A 225 -3.92 13.43 16.54
C ASN A 225 -3.10 14.27 17.54
N SER A 226 -2.28 13.62 18.35
CA SER A 226 -1.49 14.23 19.42
C SER A 226 -0.22 14.92 18.95
N THR A 227 0.56 14.27 18.07
CA THR A 227 1.90 14.73 17.68
C THR A 227 1.98 15.27 16.26
N LYS A 228 0.96 15.01 15.43
CA LYS A 228 0.98 15.28 13.98
C LYS A 228 2.09 14.53 13.23
N GLU A 229 2.65 13.49 13.86
CA GLU A 229 3.56 12.56 13.20
C GLU A 229 2.78 11.64 12.27
N LEU A 230 3.43 11.23 11.19
CA LEU A 230 2.86 10.29 10.23
C LEU A 230 3.33 8.87 10.54
N VAL A 231 2.41 7.92 10.49
CA VAL A 231 2.65 6.49 10.65
C VAL A 231 2.18 5.78 9.38
N LEU A 232 3.06 4.96 8.81
CA LEU A 232 2.74 4.13 7.64
C LEU A 232 2.16 2.78 8.10
N ILE A 233 1.07 2.35 7.50
CA ILE A 233 0.34 1.13 7.86
C ILE A 233 0.04 0.26 6.62
N ASP A 234 -0.51 -0.92 6.83
CA ASP A 234 -0.89 -1.87 5.76
C ASP A 234 0.31 -2.42 4.97
N TRP A 235 1.19 -3.12 5.69
CA TRP A 235 2.45 -3.66 5.16
C TRP A 235 2.28 -5.05 4.52
N GLU A 236 1.10 -5.38 4.01
CA GLU A 236 0.82 -6.70 3.42
C GLU A 236 1.66 -7.00 2.17
N PHE A 237 2.01 -5.94 1.42
CA PHE A 237 2.93 -5.99 0.28
C PHE A 237 4.38 -5.67 0.66
N GLY A 238 4.66 -5.48 1.97
CA GLY A 238 5.95 -5.08 2.49
C GLY A 238 7.05 -6.13 2.25
N THR A 239 8.01 -5.82 1.39
CA THR A 239 9.11 -6.73 0.97
C THR A 239 10.13 -5.99 0.10
N TYR A 240 11.18 -6.67 -0.36
CA TYR A 240 12.24 -6.05 -1.15
C TYR A 240 11.82 -5.70 -2.57
N ASN A 241 12.17 -4.48 -2.98
CA ASN A 241 11.95 -3.95 -4.32
C ASN A 241 12.92 -2.80 -4.63
N TRP A 242 12.94 -2.32 -5.88
CA TRP A 242 13.71 -1.14 -6.26
C TRP A 242 13.17 0.09 -5.55
N ARG A 243 14.06 0.88 -4.92
CA ARG A 243 13.68 2.14 -4.25
C ARG A 243 12.78 3.00 -5.13
N GLY A 244 13.16 3.20 -6.39
CA GLY A 244 12.38 3.97 -7.35
C GLY A 244 10.96 3.48 -7.54
N PHE A 245 10.72 2.17 -7.50
CA PHE A 245 9.37 1.61 -7.60
C PHE A 245 8.52 1.99 -6.40
N ASP A 246 9.07 1.89 -5.19
CA ASP A 246 8.33 2.19 -3.96
C ASP A 246 7.98 3.68 -3.85
N LEU A 247 8.92 4.55 -4.21
CA LEU A 247 8.69 5.99 -4.26
C LEU A 247 7.71 6.38 -5.38
N ALA A 248 7.87 5.79 -6.57
CA ALA A 248 6.95 6.00 -7.68
C ALA A 248 5.54 5.52 -7.34
N MET A 249 5.41 4.44 -6.54
CA MET A 249 4.11 3.92 -6.12
C MET A 249 3.32 5.01 -5.40
N HIS A 250 3.91 5.57 -4.33
CA HIS A 250 3.30 6.66 -3.58
C HIS A 250 2.95 7.86 -4.46
N LEU A 251 3.91 8.33 -5.28
CA LEU A 251 3.71 9.49 -6.13
C LEU A 251 2.60 9.25 -7.17
N SER A 252 2.55 8.06 -7.76
CA SER A 252 1.54 7.70 -8.77
C SER A 252 0.12 7.61 -8.20
N GLU A 253 -0.03 7.14 -6.96
CA GLU A 253 -1.35 7.05 -6.31
C GLU A 253 -1.93 8.43 -5.95
N THR A 254 -1.10 9.50 -5.92
CA THR A 254 -1.62 10.87 -5.70
C THR A 254 -2.53 11.37 -6.82
N ALA A 255 -2.43 10.76 -8.00
CA ALA A 255 -3.25 11.06 -9.16
C ALA A 255 -4.60 10.32 -9.19
N ILE A 256 -4.88 9.45 -8.22
CA ILE A 256 -6.00 8.50 -8.28
C ILE A 256 -6.89 8.68 -7.06
N ASP A 257 -8.12 9.17 -7.29
CA ASP A 257 -9.10 9.36 -6.23
C ASP A 257 -10.12 8.22 -6.22
N TYR A 258 -10.16 7.48 -5.12
CA TYR A 258 -11.08 6.37 -4.85
C TYR A 258 -12.31 6.77 -4.04
N ARG A 259 -12.46 8.05 -3.70
CA ARG A 259 -13.57 8.56 -2.87
C ARG A 259 -14.78 8.96 -3.72
N VAL A 260 -14.85 8.53 -4.96
CA VAL A 260 -15.92 8.89 -5.90
C VAL A 260 -17.20 8.16 -5.49
N PRO A 261 -18.29 8.85 -5.09
CA PRO A 261 -19.46 8.20 -4.50
C PRO A 261 -20.42 7.59 -5.55
N PHE A 262 -20.07 7.66 -6.82
CA PHE A 262 -20.86 7.15 -7.94
C PHE A 262 -19.97 6.32 -8.88
N PRO A 263 -20.54 5.35 -9.63
CA PRO A 263 -19.78 4.59 -10.62
C PRO A 263 -19.00 5.50 -11.58
N PRO A 264 -17.73 5.18 -11.91
CA PRO A 264 -17.05 3.91 -11.63
C PRO A 264 -16.38 3.82 -10.23
N GLY A 265 -16.61 4.77 -9.31
CA GLY A 265 -16.00 4.75 -7.98
C GLY A 265 -14.52 5.15 -7.95
N ILE A 266 -13.97 5.53 -9.09
CA ILE A 266 -12.57 5.94 -9.29
C ILE A 266 -12.53 7.14 -10.23
N LYS A 267 -11.54 8.02 -10.02
CA LYS A 267 -11.20 9.09 -10.96
C LYS A 267 -9.70 9.31 -10.98
N MET A 268 -9.09 9.18 -12.15
CA MET A 268 -7.69 9.55 -12.36
C MET A 268 -7.58 10.99 -12.88
N ASN A 269 -6.52 11.68 -12.49
CA ASN A 269 -6.23 13.05 -12.91
C ASN A 269 -5.00 13.08 -13.81
N GLY A 270 -5.22 13.27 -15.12
CA GLY A 270 -4.15 13.33 -16.11
C GLY A 270 -3.09 14.40 -15.83
N ASP A 271 -3.49 15.58 -15.31
CA ASP A 271 -2.55 16.65 -15.00
C ASP A 271 -1.58 16.24 -13.87
N LEU A 272 -2.06 15.50 -12.87
CA LEU A 272 -1.23 14.97 -11.78
C LEU A 272 -0.37 13.78 -12.23
N ILE A 273 -0.83 12.99 -13.20
CA ILE A 273 -0.06 11.88 -13.80
C ILE A 273 1.14 12.43 -14.58
N ASP A 274 0.91 13.45 -15.40
CA ASP A 274 1.93 14.02 -16.27
C ASP A 274 2.87 14.96 -15.50
N ASN A 275 2.34 15.77 -14.59
CA ASN A 275 3.07 16.81 -13.85
C ASN A 275 2.72 16.83 -12.35
N PRO A 276 3.13 15.82 -11.56
CA PRO A 276 2.86 15.77 -10.12
C PRO A 276 3.54 16.94 -9.39
N PRO A 277 2.80 17.82 -8.69
CA PRO A 277 3.36 19.05 -8.10
C PRO A 277 4.28 18.78 -6.90
N ASN A 278 4.20 17.59 -6.30
CA ASN A 278 4.92 17.22 -5.09
C ASN A 278 6.25 16.49 -5.32
N ILE A 279 6.54 16.01 -6.55
CA ILE A 279 7.70 15.14 -6.81
C ILE A 279 9.03 15.77 -6.39
N GLN A 280 9.20 17.07 -6.62
CA GLN A 280 10.42 17.80 -6.27
C GLN A 280 10.62 17.83 -4.75
N ILE A 281 9.62 18.32 -4.01
CA ILE A 281 9.67 18.45 -2.54
C ILE A 281 9.83 17.09 -1.86
N PHE A 282 9.13 16.08 -2.39
CA PHE A 282 9.21 14.70 -1.90
C PHE A 282 10.62 14.13 -2.07
N CYS A 283 11.22 14.26 -3.26
CA CYS A 283 12.57 13.74 -3.53
C CYS A 283 13.66 14.50 -2.76
N GLU A 284 13.51 15.83 -2.59
CA GLU A 284 14.39 16.63 -1.72
C GLU A 284 14.40 16.09 -0.28
N ALA A 285 13.19 15.87 0.27
CA ALA A 285 13.03 15.38 1.63
C ALA A 285 13.63 13.98 1.82
N TYR A 286 13.42 13.09 0.84
CA TYR A 286 14.03 11.77 0.84
C TYR A 286 15.56 11.86 0.88
N VAL A 287 16.17 12.63 -0.03
CA VAL A 287 17.63 12.74 -0.14
C VAL A 287 18.23 13.34 1.14
N GLU A 288 17.58 14.36 1.70
CA GLU A 288 17.99 14.97 2.97
C GLU A 288 17.95 13.95 4.12
N ALA A 289 16.84 13.24 4.28
CA ALA A 289 16.67 12.25 5.34
C ALA A 289 17.60 11.04 5.18
N ASP A 290 17.81 10.53 3.97
CA ASP A 290 18.73 9.43 3.69
C ASP A 290 20.19 9.80 4.01
N LYS A 291 20.60 11.03 3.69
CA LYS A 291 21.94 11.53 4.04
C LYS A 291 22.13 11.65 5.54
N LYS A 292 21.13 12.20 6.24
CA LYS A 292 21.14 12.32 7.69
C LYS A 292 21.24 10.94 8.35
N LEU A 293 20.44 9.98 7.90
CA LEU A 293 20.43 8.62 8.41
C LEU A 293 21.78 7.90 8.20
N LYS A 294 22.41 8.08 7.04
CA LYS A 294 23.69 7.45 6.67
C LYS A 294 24.92 8.27 7.08
N ASN A 295 24.76 9.39 7.78
CA ASN A 295 25.84 10.33 8.12
C ASN A 295 26.71 10.74 6.91
N ARG A 296 26.09 10.93 5.73
CA ARG A 296 26.80 11.33 4.49
C ARG A 296 26.79 12.85 4.33
N SER A 297 27.95 13.44 4.04
CA SER A 297 28.04 14.86 3.66
C SER A 297 27.48 15.09 2.25
N PRO A 298 26.88 16.26 1.96
CA PRO A 298 26.36 16.57 0.64
C PRO A 298 27.50 16.72 -0.39
N SER A 299 27.62 15.80 -1.35
CA SER A 299 28.54 15.96 -2.48
C SER A 299 27.93 16.83 -3.59
N ASP A 300 26.66 16.58 -3.94
CA ASP A 300 25.84 17.42 -4.82
C ASP A 300 24.34 17.09 -4.59
N PRO A 301 23.66 17.78 -3.66
CA PRO A 301 22.25 17.53 -3.39
C PRO A 301 21.34 17.70 -4.61
N THR A 302 21.65 18.66 -5.48
CA THR A 302 20.81 18.96 -6.65
C THR A 302 20.89 17.83 -7.67
N ALA A 303 22.08 17.29 -7.95
CA ALA A 303 22.24 16.15 -8.83
C ALA A 303 21.59 14.88 -8.26
N GLU A 304 21.72 14.62 -6.95
CA GLU A 304 21.09 13.47 -6.30
C GLU A 304 19.56 13.53 -6.35
N VAL A 305 18.97 14.70 -6.11
CA VAL A 305 17.52 14.91 -6.22
C VAL A 305 17.07 14.69 -7.67
N LYS A 306 17.78 15.25 -8.65
CA LYS A 306 17.46 15.06 -10.07
C LYS A 306 17.54 13.58 -10.49
N ALA A 307 18.54 12.85 -10.01
CA ALA A 307 18.68 11.42 -10.27
C ALA A 307 17.53 10.61 -9.66
N LEU A 308 17.12 10.95 -8.43
CA LEU A 308 15.99 10.27 -7.77
C LEU A 308 14.66 10.55 -8.47
N ILE A 309 14.44 11.78 -8.94
CA ILE A 309 13.26 12.13 -9.75
C ILE A 309 13.24 11.30 -11.04
N GLN A 310 14.38 11.16 -11.72
CA GLN A 310 14.51 10.33 -12.92
C GLN A 310 14.21 8.85 -12.62
N GLU A 311 14.69 8.33 -11.47
CA GLU A 311 14.39 6.97 -11.01
C GLU A 311 12.88 6.78 -10.77
N CYS A 312 12.21 7.68 -10.05
CA CYS A 312 10.75 7.62 -9.86
C CYS A 312 9.98 7.68 -11.19
N GLN A 313 10.39 8.56 -12.10
CA GLN A 313 9.75 8.71 -13.41
C GLN A 313 9.87 7.46 -14.29
N PHE A 314 10.96 6.70 -14.16
CA PHE A 314 11.19 5.43 -14.83
C PHE A 314 10.25 4.32 -14.32
N PHE A 315 10.01 4.23 -13.00
CA PHE A 315 9.15 3.19 -12.45
C PHE A 315 7.65 3.51 -12.49
N TRP A 316 7.27 4.78 -12.70
CA TRP A 316 5.88 5.22 -12.72
C TRP A 316 4.92 4.40 -13.62
N PRO A 317 5.24 4.08 -14.89
CA PRO A 317 4.38 3.18 -15.64
C PRO A 317 4.27 1.81 -14.97
N LEU A 318 5.37 1.25 -14.45
CA LEU A 318 5.37 -0.08 -13.85
C LEU A 318 4.41 -0.19 -12.64
N THR A 319 4.24 0.89 -11.86
CA THR A 319 3.26 0.91 -10.75
C THR A 319 1.82 0.83 -11.27
N ASN A 320 1.54 1.41 -12.44
CA ASN A 320 0.25 1.30 -13.10
C ASN A 320 0.00 -0.08 -13.70
N LEU A 321 1.01 -0.68 -14.35
CA LEU A 321 0.92 -2.07 -14.80
C LEU A 321 0.68 -3.03 -13.63
N PHE A 322 1.39 -2.84 -12.52
CA PHE A 322 1.25 -3.63 -11.31
C PHE A 322 -0.20 -3.69 -10.82
N TRP A 323 -0.83 -2.54 -10.62
CA TRP A 323 -2.23 -2.49 -10.16
C TRP A 323 -3.25 -2.82 -11.24
N ALA A 324 -2.95 -2.58 -12.52
CA ALA A 324 -3.82 -3.01 -13.62
C ALA A 324 -3.98 -4.54 -13.63
N LEU A 325 -2.88 -5.27 -13.50
CA LEU A 325 -2.90 -6.74 -13.47
C LEU A 325 -3.66 -7.29 -12.27
N SER A 326 -3.49 -6.66 -11.10
CA SER A 326 -4.30 -6.99 -9.93
C SER A 326 -5.79 -6.76 -10.19
N ALA A 327 -6.16 -5.59 -10.72
CA ALA A 327 -7.56 -5.24 -11.00
C ALA A 327 -8.20 -6.15 -12.05
N MET A 328 -7.49 -6.53 -13.12
CA MET A 328 -7.94 -7.50 -14.12
C MET A 328 -8.34 -8.83 -13.49
N LYS A 329 -7.47 -9.40 -12.65
CA LYS A 329 -7.75 -10.65 -11.93
C LYS A 329 -8.93 -10.50 -10.98
N HIS A 330 -8.95 -9.44 -10.17
CA HIS A 330 -9.98 -9.25 -9.16
C HIS A 330 -11.36 -8.92 -9.75
N SER A 331 -11.41 -8.32 -10.95
CA SER A 331 -12.67 -8.15 -11.69
C SER A 331 -13.32 -9.50 -12.00
N LEU A 332 -12.55 -10.49 -12.50
CA LEU A 332 -13.08 -11.83 -12.76
C LEU A 332 -13.57 -12.56 -11.50
N LEU A 333 -12.96 -12.25 -10.35
CA LEU A 333 -13.41 -12.73 -9.04
C LEU A 333 -14.63 -11.99 -8.49
N LYS A 334 -15.13 -10.96 -9.18
CA LYS A 334 -16.21 -10.07 -8.74
C LYS A 334 -15.95 -9.49 -7.35
N PHE A 335 -14.71 -9.09 -7.11
CA PHE A 335 -14.35 -8.44 -5.86
C PHE A 335 -15.01 -7.07 -5.78
N GLU A 336 -15.80 -6.82 -4.73
CA GLU A 336 -16.51 -5.57 -4.53
C GLU A 336 -15.82 -4.73 -3.46
N ASN A 337 -15.31 -3.56 -3.87
CA ASN A 337 -14.73 -2.54 -2.98
C ASN A 337 -15.24 -1.12 -3.26
N GLY A 338 -16.32 -1.00 -4.03
CA GLY A 338 -16.89 0.28 -4.46
C GLY A 338 -16.26 0.86 -5.73
N VAL A 339 -15.23 0.22 -6.28
CA VAL A 339 -14.58 0.60 -7.54
C VAL A 339 -14.94 -0.39 -8.64
N ASP A 340 -15.21 0.11 -9.83
CA ASP A 340 -15.24 -0.71 -11.04
C ASP A 340 -13.80 -1.10 -11.42
N LEU A 341 -13.44 -2.34 -11.11
CA LEU A 341 -12.09 -2.86 -11.31
C LEU A 341 -11.72 -2.97 -12.79
N ASP A 342 -12.68 -3.12 -13.71
CA ASP A 342 -12.39 -3.07 -15.14
C ASP A 342 -12.02 -1.65 -15.58
N VAL A 343 -12.73 -0.64 -15.09
CA VAL A 343 -12.35 0.76 -15.35
C VAL A 343 -10.98 1.06 -14.76
N GLN A 344 -10.70 0.63 -13.53
CA GLN A 344 -9.37 0.77 -12.92
C GLN A 344 -8.28 0.11 -13.78
N ALA A 345 -8.49 -1.12 -14.23
CA ALA A 345 -7.52 -1.83 -15.05
C ALA A 345 -7.27 -1.12 -16.39
N ARG A 346 -8.32 -0.73 -17.11
CA ARG A 346 -8.22 -0.07 -18.43
C ARG A 346 -7.53 1.29 -18.34
N ASP A 347 -7.90 2.11 -17.36
CA ASP A 347 -7.29 3.42 -17.17
C ASP A 347 -5.81 3.29 -16.81
N ARG A 348 -5.46 2.37 -15.91
CA ARG A 348 -4.05 2.12 -15.55
C ARG A 348 -3.24 1.56 -16.73
N LEU A 349 -3.81 0.71 -17.58
CA LEU A 349 -3.15 0.27 -18.81
C LEU A 349 -2.92 1.43 -19.79
N ALA A 350 -3.90 2.32 -19.96
CA ALA A 350 -3.73 3.51 -20.80
C ALA A 350 -2.60 4.42 -20.26
N VAL A 351 -2.54 4.64 -18.95
CA VAL A 351 -1.45 5.38 -18.29
C VAL A 351 -0.10 4.68 -18.46
N TYR A 352 -0.06 3.36 -18.31
CA TYR A 352 1.16 2.57 -18.51
C TYR A 352 1.76 2.82 -19.89
N PHE A 353 0.97 2.66 -20.95
CA PHE A 353 1.45 2.82 -22.32
C PHE A 353 1.81 4.28 -22.66
N HIS A 354 1.02 5.25 -22.16
CA HIS A 354 1.32 6.68 -22.29
C HIS A 354 2.70 7.05 -21.70
N LEU A 355 3.03 6.51 -20.52
CA LEU A 355 4.28 6.83 -19.82
C LEU A 355 5.46 5.92 -20.18
N LYS A 356 5.24 4.76 -20.80
CA LYS A 356 6.28 3.80 -21.16
C LYS A 356 7.42 4.42 -22.00
N PRO A 357 7.18 5.26 -23.03
CA PRO A 357 8.25 5.88 -23.81
C PRO A 357 9.25 6.69 -22.98
N ARG A 358 8.77 7.35 -21.90
CA ARG A 358 9.64 8.08 -20.96
C ARG A 358 10.64 7.14 -20.28
N SER A 359 10.17 5.98 -19.83
CA SER A 359 10.98 5.00 -19.12
C SER A 359 12.00 4.33 -20.05
N GLN A 360 11.58 4.03 -21.28
CA GLN A 360 12.48 3.53 -22.32
C GLN A 360 13.62 4.54 -22.59
N LYS A 361 13.29 5.83 -22.75
CA LYS A 361 14.30 6.88 -22.95
C LYS A 361 15.27 6.98 -21.77
N ILE A 362 14.78 6.92 -20.53
CA ILE A 362 15.64 6.92 -19.33
C ILE A 362 16.57 5.71 -19.32
N TYR A 363 16.06 4.52 -19.65
CA TYR A 363 16.88 3.32 -19.77
C TYR A 363 17.97 3.45 -20.85
N GLU A 364 17.63 3.97 -22.04
CA GLU A 364 18.61 4.21 -23.11
C GLU A 364 19.68 5.26 -22.76
N GLU A 365 19.34 6.24 -21.92
CA GLU A 365 20.27 7.26 -21.42
C GLU A 365 21.22 6.71 -20.34
N LEU A 366 20.71 5.84 -19.46
CA LEU A 366 21.47 5.32 -18.31
C LEU A 366 22.27 4.06 -18.64
N SER A 367 21.80 3.19 -19.55
CA SER A 367 22.50 1.97 -19.98
C SER A 367 23.75 2.23 -20.82
N LYS A 368 23.93 3.45 -21.34
CA LYS A 368 25.11 3.86 -22.13
C LYS A 368 26.26 4.40 -21.27
N LYS A 369 26.04 4.61 -19.97
CA LYS A 369 27.05 5.05 -19.01
C LYS A 369 27.73 3.85 -18.38
#